data_AF-A0A1E5UWV5-F1
#
_entry.id   AF-A0A1E5UWV5-F1
#
_cell.length_a   1.000
_cell.length_b   1.000
_cell.length_c   1.000
_cell.angle_alpha   90.00
_cell.angle_beta   90.00
_cell.angle_gamma   90.00
#
_symmetry.space_group_name_H-M   'P 1'
#
loop_
_entity.id
_entity.type
_entity.pdbx_description
1 polymer ?
#
loop_
_entity_poly.entity_id
_entity_poly.type
_entity_poly.pdbx_seq_one_letter_code
_entity_poly.pdbx_strand_id
1 'polypeptide(L)' 'LTPKELKRLMTVVANPRQIKVSEWFLNRKKDYKDGRFSQVVSNTLNMKLRDDLKRLKKIRTD' A
#
# COMPACT_ATOMS: atom_id res chain seq x y z
N LEU A 1 -22.99 -10.21 2.65
CA LEU A 1 -21.60 -10.65 2.47
C LEU A 1 -21.38 -11.87 3.35
N THR A 2 -21.05 -13.01 2.77
CA THR A 2 -20.77 -14.24 3.53
C THR A 2 -19.35 -14.20 4.13
N PRO A 3 -19.07 -14.92 5.23
CA PRO A 3 -17.71 -15.00 5.78
C PRO A 3 -16.66 -15.49 4.75
N LYS A 4 -17.09 -16.35 3.81
CA LYS A 4 -16.28 -16.84 2.70
C LYS A 4 -15.88 -15.73 1.73
N GLU A 5 -16.84 -14.88 1.35
CA GLU A 5 -16.60 -13.72 0.48
C GLU A 5 -15.67 -12.71 1.16
N LEU A 6 -15.85 -12.46 2.45
CA LEU A 6 -14.98 -11.56 3.22
C LEU A 6 -13.54 -12.06 3.25
N LYS A 7 -13.33 -13.36 3.52
CA LYS A 7 -11.99 -13.96 3.52
C LYS A 7 -11.32 -13.85 2.15
N ARG A 8 -12.09 -14.07 1.06
CA ARG A 8 -11.58 -13.90 -0.30
C ARG A 8 -11.15 -12.46 -0.56
N LEU A 9 -11.95 -11.47 -0.16
CA LEU A 9 -11.60 -10.06 -0.30
C LEU A 9 -10.34 -9.70 0.51
N MET A 10 -10.22 -10.19 1.74
CA MET A 10 -9.02 -9.98 2.55
C MET A 10 -7.77 -10.55 1.87
N THR A 11 -7.85 -11.75 1.29
CA THR A 11 -6.73 -12.35 0.53
C THR A 11 -6.37 -11.53 -0.71
N VAL A 12 -7.38 -11.05 -1.45
CA VAL A 12 -7.21 -10.21 -2.64
C VAL A 12 -6.47 -8.91 -2.28
N VAL A 13 -6.89 -8.26 -1.20
CA VAL A 13 -6.31 -6.99 -0.74
C VAL A 13 -4.90 -7.18 -0.18
N ALA A 14 -4.64 -8.28 0.53
CA ALA A 14 -3.32 -8.58 1.08
C ALA A 14 -2.28 -8.90 -0.02
N ASN A 15 -2.68 -9.64 -1.07
CA ASN A 15 -1.79 -10.11 -2.12
C ASN A 15 -2.31 -9.82 -3.54
N PRO A 16 -2.47 -8.55 -3.94
CA PRO A 16 -3.11 -8.19 -5.21
C PRO A 16 -2.33 -8.67 -6.44
N ARG A 17 -1.00 -8.80 -6.35
CA ARG A 17 -0.17 -9.31 -7.47
C ARG A 17 -0.43 -10.79 -7.76
N GLN A 18 -0.76 -11.59 -6.75
CA GLN A 18 -1.02 -13.03 -6.92
C GLN A 18 -2.31 -13.30 -7.69
N ILE A 19 -3.25 -12.36 -7.64
CA ILE A 19 -4.54 -12.43 -8.35
C ILE A 19 -4.54 -11.61 -9.66
N LYS A 20 -3.34 -11.30 -10.19
CA LYS A 20 -3.15 -10.58 -11.47
C LYS A 20 -3.67 -9.13 -11.50
N VAL A 21 -3.76 -8.45 -10.34
CA VAL A 21 -3.98 -7.00 -10.34
C VAL A 21 -2.71 -6.32 -10.85
N SER A 22 -2.87 -5.45 -11.86
CA SER A 22 -1.76 -4.72 -12.44
C SER A 22 -1.19 -3.67 -11.49
N GLU A 23 0.11 -3.41 -11.58
CA GLU A 23 0.84 -2.53 -10.64
C GLU A 23 0.35 -1.07 -10.67
N TRP A 24 -0.22 -0.63 -11.79
CA TRP A 24 -0.80 0.70 -11.93
C TRP A 24 -2.00 0.95 -11.00
N PHE A 25 -2.66 -0.09 -10.51
CA PHE A 25 -3.76 0.04 -9.55
C PHE A 25 -3.30 0.11 -8.09
N LEU A 26 -2.03 -0.19 -7.80
CA LEU A 26 -1.54 -0.25 -6.43
C LEU A 26 -1.36 1.15 -5.85
N ASN A 27 -1.73 1.33 -4.58
CA ASN A 27 -1.70 2.65 -3.93
C ASN A 27 -0.29 3.11 -3.50
N ARG A 28 0.70 2.21 -3.42
CA ARG A 28 2.11 2.54 -3.18
C ARG A 28 2.96 2.06 -4.34
N LYS A 29 3.28 2.98 -5.25
CA LYS A 29 4.08 2.71 -6.45
C LYS A 29 5.53 3.13 -6.22
N LYS A 30 6.48 2.27 -6.59
CA LYS A 30 7.92 2.53 -6.54
C LYS A 30 8.33 3.26 -5.25
N ASP A 31 8.13 2.62 -4.10
CA ASP A 31 8.46 3.22 -2.80
C ASP A 31 9.92 3.68 -2.75
N TYR A 32 10.17 4.87 -2.19
CA TYR A 32 11.49 5.49 -2.21
C TYR A 32 12.57 4.71 -1.44
N LYS A 33 12.20 3.84 -0.49
CA LYS A 33 13.14 3.05 0.31
C LYS A 33 13.56 1.77 -0.40
N ASP A 34 12.60 1.02 -0.94
CA ASP A 34 12.82 -0.34 -1.45
C ASP A 34 12.50 -0.51 -2.95
N GLY A 35 11.96 0.51 -3.61
CA GLY A 35 11.60 0.50 -5.03
C GLY A 35 10.38 -0.34 -5.38
N ARG A 36 9.68 -0.93 -4.39
CA ARG A 36 8.63 -1.92 -4.63
C ARG A 36 7.27 -1.27 -4.89
N PHE A 37 6.43 -2.04 -5.59
CA PHE A 37 5.01 -1.74 -5.78
C PHE A 37 4.19 -2.59 -4.80
N SER A 38 3.37 -1.94 -3.98
CA SER A 38 2.61 -2.59 -2.92
C SER A 38 1.23 -1.98 -2.74
N GLN A 39 0.30 -2.79 -2.23
CA GLN A 39 -0.95 -2.31 -1.66
C GLN A 39 -0.77 -2.20 -0.15
N VAL A 40 -0.96 -1.00 0.39
CA VAL A 40 -0.81 -0.72 1.81
C VAL A 40 -2.18 -0.40 2.41
N VAL A 41 -2.53 -1.01 3.54
CA VAL A 41 -3.88 -0.91 4.13
C VAL A 41 -3.81 -0.55 5.62
N SER A 42 -4.84 0.11 6.13
CA SER A 42 -5.06 0.39 7.56
C SER A 42 -3.86 1.06 8.23
N ASN A 43 -3.38 0.54 9.36
CA ASN A 43 -2.31 1.13 10.16
C ASN A 43 -1.01 1.34 9.38
N THR A 44 -0.67 0.42 8.48
CA THR A 44 0.55 0.53 7.66
C THR A 44 0.47 1.73 6.71
N LEU A 45 -0.74 2.06 6.21
CA LEU A 45 -0.94 3.23 5.35
C LEU A 45 -0.67 4.52 6.12
N ASN A 46 -1.21 4.62 7.34
CA ASN A 46 -1.00 5.77 8.21
C ASN A 46 0.48 5.95 8.58
N MET A 47 1.19 4.85 8.87
CA MET A 47 2.62 4.89 9.15
C MET A 47 3.44 5.37 7.95
N LYS A 48 3.15 4.84 6.75
CA LYS A 48 3.85 5.24 5.52
C LYS A 48 3.65 6.72 5.20
N LEU A 49 2.43 7.23 5.33
CA LEU A 49 2.14 8.65 5.14
C LEU A 49 2.91 9.54 6.13
N ARG A 50 2.97 9.15 7.40
CA ARG A 50 3.73 9.89 8.42
C ARG A 50 5.24 9.92 8.10
N ASP A 51 5.80 8.80 7.67
CA ASP A 51 7.20 8.71 7.26
C ASP A 51 7.50 9.62 6.04
N ASP A 52 6.61 9.64 5.05
CA ASP A 52 6.77 10.50 3.88
C ASP A 52 6.71 11.98 4.26
N LEU A 53 5.76 12.39 5.10
CA LEU A 53 5.64 13.77 5.59
C LEU A 53 6.88 14.19 6.40
N LYS A 54 7.41 13.31 7.25
CA LYS A 54 8.67 13.57 7.96
C LYS A 54 9.84 13.74 7.00
N ARG A 55 9.87 12.96 5.91
CA ARG A 55 10.90 13.08 4.89
C ARG A 55 10.82 14.43 4.17
N LEU A 56 9.64 14.85 3.74
CA LEU A 56 9.43 16.15 3.08
C LEU A 56 9.87 17.32 3.98
N LYS A 57 9.46 17.28 5.26
CA LYS A 57 9.94 18.23 6.29
C LYS A 57 11.46 18.30 6.37
N LYS A 58 12.13 17.14 6.34
CA LYS A 58 13.60 17.07 6.44
C LYS A 58 14.30 17.72 5.23
N ILE A 59 13.72 17.57 4.03
CA ILE A 59 14.30 18.12 2.80
C ILE A 59 13.85 19.56 2.50
N ARG A 60 13.03 20.17 3.39
CA ARG A 60 12.51 21.54 3.27
C ARG A 60 11.79 21.79 1.95
N THR A 61 11.06 20.79 1.47
CA THR A 61 10.20 20.90 0.28
C THR A 61 8.73 21.10 0.65
N ASP A 62 8.50 21.58 1.87
CA ASP A 62 7.18 21.91 2.42
C ASP A 62 6.86 23.38 2.15
#